data_AF-A0A925Z6I4-F1
#
_entry.id   AF-A0A925Z6I4-F1
#
_cell.length_a   1.000
_cell.length_b   1.000
_cell.length_c   1.000
_cell.angle_alpha   90.00
_cell.angle_beta   90.00
_cell.angle_gamma   90.00
#
_symmetry.space_group_name_H-M   'P 1'
#
loop_
_entity.id
_entity.type
_entity.pdbx_description
1 polymer ?
#
loop_
_entity_poly.entity_id
_entity_poly.type
_entity_poly.pdbx_seq_one_letter_code
_entity_poly.pdbx_strand_id
1 'polypeptide(L)' 'MEKVINIIKQDEQDDQYISFWLSKTASERLQEVTRLRLHYFTWLNQSFPQHIEKVVTHRTL' A
#
# COMPACT_ATOMS: atom_id res chain seq x y z
N MET A 1 0.49 28.49 4.50
CA MET A 1 0.71 27.06 4.23
C MET A 1 -0.38 26.60 3.30
N GLU A 2 -0.11 26.50 2.00
CA GLU A 2 -1.08 25.95 1.05
C GLU A 2 -1.13 24.42 1.21
N LYS A 3 -2.31 23.93 1.54
CA LYS A 3 -2.60 22.50 1.65
C LYS A 3 -2.66 21.97 0.22
N VAL A 4 -1.60 21.29 -0.24
CA VAL A 4 -1.63 20.58 -1.53
C VAL A 4 -2.62 19.43 -1.37
N ILE A 5 -3.87 19.67 -1.75
CA ILE A 5 -4.88 18.62 -1.84
C ILE A 5 -4.62 17.92 -3.17
N ASN A 6 -3.90 16.81 -3.13
CA ASN A 6 -3.89 15.87 -4.25
C ASN A 6 -5.29 15.29 -4.35
N ILE A 7 -6.12 15.88 -5.20
CA ILE A 7 -7.40 15.29 -5.60
C ILE A 7 -7.04 14.15 -6.55
N ILE A 8 -6.79 12.98 -6.00
CA ILE A 8 -6.79 11.75 -6.78
C ILE A 8 -8.25 11.57 -7.22
N LYS A 9 -8.51 11.55 -8.53
CA LYS A 9 -9.83 11.20 -9.05
C LYS A 9 -10.14 9.79 -8.55
N GLN A 10 -11.05 9.68 -7.59
CA GLN A 10 -11.62 8.41 -7.18
C GLN A 10 -12.74 8.09 -8.16
N ASP A 11 -12.64 6.97 -8.84
CA ASP A 11 -13.74 6.43 -9.62
C ASP A 11 -14.70 5.68 -8.67
N GLU A 12 -15.97 5.46 -9.05
CA GLU A 12 -16.95 4.75 -8.19
C GLU A 12 -16.45 3.38 -7.70
N GLN A 13 -15.56 2.75 -8.47
CA GLN A 13 -14.97 1.47 -8.13
C GLN A 13 -13.99 1.59 -6.95
N ASP A 14 -13.33 2.75 -6.78
CA ASP A 14 -12.42 3.01 -5.66
C ASP A 14 -13.16 3.04 -4.33
N ASP A 15 -14.38 3.59 -4.30
CA ASP A 15 -15.20 3.63 -3.10
C ASP A 15 -15.60 2.23 -2.62
N GLN A 16 -15.84 1.31 -3.55
CA GLN A 16 -16.12 -0.09 -3.24
C GLN A 16 -14.87 -0.78 -2.66
N TYR A 17 -13.69 -0.54 -3.25
CA TYR A 17 -12.44 -1.09 -2.72
C TYR A 17 -12.10 -0.52 -1.35
N ILE A 18 -12.29 0.77 -1.13
CA ILE A 18 -12.07 1.43 0.16
C ILE A 18 -13.01 0.83 1.20
N SER A 19 -14.30 0.73 0.89
CA SER A 19 -15.29 0.16 1.80
C SER A 19 -14.98 -1.30 2.14
N PHE A 20 -14.58 -2.10 1.14
CA PHE A 20 -14.12 -3.46 1.35
C PHE A 20 -12.95 -3.52 2.34
N TRP A 21 -11.90 -2.71 2.14
CA TRP A 21 -10.73 -2.73 3.03
C TRP A 21 -11.02 -2.15 4.41
N LEU A 22 -11.92 -1.18 4.53
CA LEU A 22 -12.37 -0.64 5.82
C LEU A 22 -13.19 -1.66 6.62
N SER A 23 -13.87 -2.59 5.95
CA SER A 23 -14.60 -3.68 6.62
C SER A 23 -13.68 -4.75 7.23
N LYS A 24 -12.39 -4.75 6.87
CA LYS A 24 -11.40 -5.74 7.34
C LYS A 24 -10.70 -5.29 8.60
N THR A 25 -10.41 -6.24 9.48
CA THR A 25 -9.58 -6.02 10.66
C THR A 25 -8.16 -5.61 10.26
N ALA A 26 -7.42 -5.00 11.19
CA ALA A 26 -6.01 -4.69 10.95
C ALA A 26 -5.18 -5.96 10.64
N SER A 27 -5.51 -7.09 11.27
CA SER A 27 -4.85 -8.38 11.03
C SER A 27 -5.04 -8.86 9.60
N GLU A 28 -6.29 -8.90 9.11
CA GLU A 28 -6.59 -9.31 7.73
C GLU A 28 -5.91 -8.42 6.70
N ARG A 29 -5.91 -7.09 6.92
CA ARG A 29 -5.21 -6.14 6.04
C ARG A 29 -3.71 -6.41 6.00
N LEU A 30 -3.08 -6.66 7.16
CA LEU A 30 -1.66 -6.96 7.24
C LEU A 30 -1.31 -8.29 6.54
N GLN A 31 -2.17 -9.31 6.67
CA GLN A 31 -2.00 -10.58 5.98
C GLN A 31 -2.01 -10.39 4.46
N GLU A 32 -2.99 -9.67 3.93
CA GLU A 32 -3.07 -9.42 2.48
C GLU A 32 -1.91 -8.59 1.95
N VAL A 33 -1.51 -7.52 2.65
CA VAL A 33 -0.32 -6.74 2.26
C VAL A 33 0.94 -7.60 2.28
N THR A 34 1.07 -8.49 3.26
CA THR A 34 2.20 -9.42 3.34
C THR A 34 2.19 -10.41 2.18
N ARG A 35 1.02 -10.98 1.85
CA ARG A 35 0.82 -11.88 0.70
C ARG A 35 1.20 -11.21 -0.61
N LEU A 36 0.72 -9.98 -0.84
CA LEU A 36 1.02 -9.20 -2.04
C LEU A 36 2.52 -8.90 -2.16
N ARG A 37 3.18 -8.51 -1.07
CA ARG A 37 4.63 -8.29 -1.06
C ARG A 37 5.40 -9.57 -1.38
N LEU A 38 4.99 -10.70 -0.80
CA LEU A 38 5.62 -11.98 -1.07
C LEU A 38 5.53 -12.33 -2.57
N HIS A 39 4.33 -12.21 -3.16
CA HIS A 39 4.15 -12.46 -4.59
C HIS A 39 4.97 -11.51 -5.46
N TYR A 40 4.95 -10.21 -5.15
CA TYR A 40 5.70 -9.21 -5.89
C TYR A 40 7.20 -9.51 -5.92
N PHE A 41 7.81 -9.75 -4.76
CA PHE A 41 9.24 -10.02 -4.68
C PHE A 41 9.60 -11.40 -5.23
N THR A 42 8.75 -12.40 -5.04
CA THR A 42 8.95 -13.72 -5.66
C THR A 42 8.91 -13.61 -7.18
N TRP A 43 8.01 -12.81 -7.73
CA TRP A 43 7.95 -12.57 -9.18
C TRP A 43 9.17 -11.77 -9.67
N LEU A 44 9.55 -10.71 -8.97
CA LEU A 44 10.62 -9.80 -9.39
C LEU A 44 12.02 -10.40 -9.22
N ASN A 45 12.28 -11.03 -8.07
CA ASN A 45 13.61 -11.46 -7.62
C ASN A 45 13.73 -12.98 -7.42
N GLN A 46 12.70 -13.76 -7.79
CA GLN A 46 12.60 -15.21 -7.55
C GLN A 46 12.63 -15.61 -6.06
N SER A 47 12.67 -14.63 -5.16
CA SER A 47 12.82 -14.82 -3.72
C SER A 47 12.33 -13.60 -2.97
N PHE A 48 11.91 -13.82 -1.72
CA PHE A 48 11.60 -12.73 -0.81
C PHE A 48 12.89 -12.18 -0.19
N PRO A 49 13.10 -10.85 -0.16
CA PRO A 49 14.32 -10.28 0.42
C PRO A 49 14.40 -10.55 1.92
N GLN A 50 15.60 -10.89 2.41
CA GLN A 50 15.86 -11.02 3.86
C GLN A 50 15.76 -9.68 4.59
N HIS A 51 16.07 -8.59 3.89
CA HIS A 51 16.03 -7.23 4.42
C HIS A 51 15.26 -6.31 3.47
N ILE A 52 14.27 -5.61 3.99
CA ILE A 52 13.57 -4.54 3.26
C ILE A 52 14.07 -3.23 3.83
N GLU A 53 14.85 -2.48 3.04
CA GLU A 53 15.29 -1.15 3.44
C GLU A 53 14.09 -0.20 3.50
N LYS A 54 13.87 0.39 4.67
CA LYS A 54 12.85 1.44 4.85
C LYS A 54 13.42 2.76 4.33
N VAL A 55 13.18 3.07 3.06
CA VAL A 55 13.49 4.40 2.51
C VAL A 55 12.39 5.37 2.93
N VAL A 56 12.68 6.25 3.90
CA VAL A 56 11.79 7.36 4.26
C VAL A 56 12.28 8.60 3.51
N THR A 57 11.59 8.95 2.43
CA THR A 57 11.90 10.18 1.70
C THR A 57 11.32 11.36 2.47
N HIS A 58 12.18 12.15 3.12
CA HIS A 58 11.77 13.44 3.67
C HIS A 58 11.68 14.44 2.53
N ARG A 59 10.50 15.01 2.30
CA ARG A 59 10.36 16.22 1.50
C ARG A 59 10.83 17.40 2.35
N THR A 60 11.93 18.03 1.97
CA THR A 60 12.28 19.37 2.46
C THR A 60 11.27 20.34 1.85
N LEU A 61 10.54 21.05 2.71
CA LEU A 61 9.68 22.18 2.32
C LEU A 61 10.54 23.43 2.10
#